data_AF-A0A1C6RPX5-F1
#
_entry.id   AF-A0A1C6RPX5-F1
#
_cell.length_a   1.000
_cell.length_b   1.000
_cell.length_c   1.000
_cell.angle_alpha   90.00
_cell.angle_beta   90.00
_cell.angle_gamma   90.00
#
_symmetry.space_group_name_H-M   'P 1'
#
loop_
_entity.id
_entity.type
_entity.pdbx_description
1 polymer ?
#
loop_
_entity_poly.entity_id
_entity_poly.type
_entity_poly.pdbx_seq_one_letter_code
_entity_poly.pdbx_strand_id
1 'polypeptide(L)'
;MERPERRPDAARVALAWLGHPVTVLALVVLVLNDHVLKAAQPGWLTGKLSDVAGLVLAPPLVATLVALTVPRLPARAAVGLGLGLVGVGFTVVKTSGYAAAAASAAWSAVSGPSLVRADRTDLLALPALALAGWSWRRARRDPVGRRSARLVRLLVLLPAATLAVAATSPIWYPDALRATVVDGRLAAGTGSSWDADNVSPVEAWRVSDDGGETWRDPTPAEEQVLNPPFSPSPGVTPPSALPSMLPSLPARQNCSAATPQRCYRLVPGRIRVEESDDAGRTWRPAWEVTEEQRAILNRQYQDAGPNGERIASQDVAVLDVGGGRHVVLVANGRDGFAVRGPDGDWRRIGFPSAPVADHPFSGSPPPLGTSAPADRHSDPLRAVLLTLALAELVLVVSGARAGQAVGNGVWLPSLLAAVTVVTVPLLAAVWLSDDLPTVAAVFGCVVLLLGAPFLALVPNWVRHWSGRWTAEVLLAAALTLVLAGLPLVGWLYGRPAYASTAVALAALATVPGLMLGWRAARLVGPSAPTPDPPYPPGLAIGPPAPTPDPSYPVRPAVPEEPAR
;
A
#
# COMPACT_ATOMS: atom_id res chain seq x y z
N MET A 1 12.06 16.82 -57.33
CA MET A 1 11.02 17.23 -56.37
C MET A 1 10.54 15.97 -55.64
N GLU A 2 11.26 15.57 -54.59
CA GLU A 2 10.89 14.41 -53.77
C GLU A 2 9.59 14.72 -53.03
N ARG A 3 8.57 13.85 -53.18
CA ARG A 3 7.38 13.92 -52.33
C ARG A 3 7.85 13.73 -50.88
N PRO A 4 7.52 14.65 -49.95
CA PRO A 4 7.85 14.43 -48.55
C PRO A 4 7.17 13.13 -48.09
N GLU A 5 7.97 12.18 -47.59
CA GLU A 5 7.46 10.95 -46.99
C GLU A 5 6.39 11.31 -45.96
N ARG A 6 5.13 10.98 -46.24
CA ARG A 6 4.05 11.13 -45.27
C ARG A 6 4.34 10.17 -44.12
N ARG A 7 4.90 10.70 -43.03
CA ARG A 7 5.02 9.97 -41.76
C ARG A 7 3.67 9.30 -41.46
N PRO A 8 3.64 7.99 -41.16
CA PRO A 8 2.39 7.29 -40.90
C PRO A 8 1.67 7.95 -39.73
N ASP A 9 0.39 8.27 -39.96
CA ASP A 9 -0.55 8.83 -39.00
C ASP A 9 -0.56 8.01 -37.71
N ALA A 10 -0.32 8.66 -36.57
CA ALA A 10 -0.19 8.01 -35.27
C ALA A 10 -1.41 7.16 -34.92
N ALA A 11 -2.62 7.61 -35.30
CA ALA A 11 -3.85 6.87 -35.07
C ALA A 11 -3.88 5.54 -35.84
N ARG A 12 -3.33 5.49 -37.06
CA ARG A 12 -3.28 4.25 -37.86
C ARG A 12 -2.31 3.24 -37.27
N VAL A 13 -1.17 3.70 -36.77
CA VAL A 13 -0.18 2.83 -36.13
C VAL A 13 -0.70 2.33 -34.78
N ALA A 14 -1.34 3.18 -33.99
CA ALA A 14 -1.93 2.80 -32.70
C ALA A 14 -3.08 1.80 -32.87
N LEU A 15 -3.99 2.01 -33.85
CA LEU A 15 -5.04 1.05 -34.16
C LEU A 15 -4.48 -0.29 -34.67
N ALA A 16 -3.40 -0.27 -35.48
CA ALA A 16 -2.72 -1.50 -35.89
C ALA A 16 -2.16 -2.27 -34.69
N TRP A 17 -1.63 -1.54 -33.69
CA TRP A 17 -1.10 -2.11 -32.46
C TRP A 17 -2.21 -2.67 -31.55
N LEU A 18 -3.34 -1.97 -31.42
CA LEU A 18 -4.50 -2.47 -30.68
C LEU A 18 -5.07 -3.76 -31.27
N GLY A 19 -5.10 -3.87 -32.60
CA GLY A 19 -5.51 -5.10 -33.28
C GLY A 19 -4.37 -6.05 -33.62
N HIS A 20 -3.23 -5.99 -32.93
CA HIS A 20 -2.16 -6.96 -33.06
C HIS A 20 -2.57 -8.28 -32.36
N PRO A 21 -2.23 -9.47 -32.90
CA PRO A 21 -2.67 -10.75 -32.32
C PRO A 21 -2.34 -10.91 -30.83
N VAL A 22 -1.16 -10.47 -30.40
CA VAL A 22 -0.76 -10.48 -28.97
C VAL A 22 -1.65 -9.58 -28.11
N THR A 23 -2.04 -8.41 -28.61
CA THR A 23 -2.92 -7.48 -27.89
C THR A 23 -4.34 -8.03 -27.79
N VAL A 24 -4.84 -8.65 -28.87
CA VAL A 24 -6.16 -9.30 -28.90
C VAL A 24 -6.18 -10.53 -27.98
N LEU A 25 -5.11 -11.33 -27.97
CA LEU A 25 -4.98 -12.44 -27.04
C LEU A 25 -4.98 -11.96 -25.59
N ALA A 26 -4.26 -10.87 -25.28
CA ALA A 26 -4.27 -10.27 -23.95
C ALA A 26 -5.68 -9.80 -23.55
N LEU A 27 -6.44 -9.19 -24.48
CA LEU A 27 -7.84 -8.85 -24.25
C LEU A 27 -8.71 -10.07 -23.93
N VAL A 28 -8.60 -11.14 -24.73
CA VAL A 28 -9.37 -12.37 -24.51
C VAL A 28 -9.01 -13.00 -23.17
N VAL A 29 -7.71 -13.08 -22.83
CA VAL A 29 -7.23 -13.59 -21.55
C VAL A 29 -7.76 -12.74 -20.41
N LEU A 30 -7.70 -11.40 -20.50
CA LEU A 30 -8.19 -10.50 -19.46
C LEU A 30 -9.69 -10.72 -19.19
N VAL A 31 -10.52 -10.75 -20.24
CA VAL A 31 -11.97 -10.95 -20.11
C VAL A 31 -12.31 -12.33 -19.56
N LEU A 32 -11.74 -13.40 -20.11
CA LEU A 32 -12.03 -14.76 -19.63
C LEU A 32 -11.50 -14.98 -18.21
N ASN A 33 -10.34 -14.44 -17.88
CA ASN A 33 -9.77 -14.56 -16.55
C ASN A 33 -10.62 -13.83 -15.51
N ASP A 34 -11.00 -12.59 -15.80
CA ASP A 34 -11.68 -11.74 -14.81
C ASP A 34 -13.17 -12.10 -14.64
N HIS A 35 -13.83 -12.64 -15.66
CA HIS A 35 -15.25 -13.02 -15.57
C HIS A 35 -15.52 -14.52 -15.35
N VAL A 36 -14.59 -15.40 -15.72
CA VAL A 36 -14.81 -16.86 -15.61
C VAL A 36 -13.83 -17.48 -14.63
N LEU A 37 -12.52 -17.29 -14.83
CA LEU A 37 -11.52 -18.01 -14.04
C LEU A 37 -11.45 -17.52 -12.59
N LYS A 38 -11.50 -16.20 -12.35
CA LYS A 38 -11.53 -15.65 -10.98
C LYS A 38 -12.78 -16.09 -10.21
N ALA A 39 -13.92 -16.25 -10.89
CA ALA A 39 -15.16 -16.74 -10.29
C ALA A 39 -15.11 -18.25 -9.98
N ALA A 40 -14.46 -19.04 -10.84
CA ALA A 40 -14.36 -20.49 -10.66
C ALA A 40 -13.24 -20.90 -9.68
N GLN A 41 -12.09 -20.24 -9.74
CA GLN A 41 -10.91 -20.50 -8.91
C GLN A 41 -10.12 -19.20 -8.63
N PRO A 42 -10.49 -18.44 -7.58
CA PRO A 42 -9.71 -17.28 -7.15
C PRO A 42 -8.32 -17.74 -6.65
N GLY A 43 -7.27 -17.01 -7.02
CA GLY A 43 -5.93 -17.38 -6.58
C GLY A 43 -4.82 -16.46 -7.09
N TRP A 44 -3.60 -16.73 -6.62
CA TRP A 44 -2.39 -15.97 -6.97
C TRP A 44 -2.13 -15.94 -8.48
N LEU A 45 -2.32 -17.08 -9.16
CA LEU A 45 -2.06 -17.21 -10.60
C LEU A 45 -3.02 -16.37 -11.45
N THR A 46 -4.32 -16.36 -11.13
CA THR A 46 -5.32 -15.58 -11.87
C THR A 46 -5.15 -14.07 -11.65
N GLY A 47 -4.61 -13.66 -10.50
CA GLY A 47 -4.16 -12.28 -10.25
C GLY A 47 -3.03 -11.85 -11.19
N LYS A 48 -1.91 -12.58 -11.21
CA LYS A 48 -0.75 -12.25 -12.07
C LYS A 48 -1.06 -12.31 -13.56
N LEU A 49 -1.93 -13.24 -13.97
CA LEU A 49 -2.35 -13.37 -15.36
C LEU A 49 -3.11 -12.11 -15.83
N SER A 50 -3.99 -11.58 -14.97
CA SER A 50 -4.71 -10.32 -15.20
C SER A 50 -3.74 -9.14 -15.37
N ASP A 51 -2.71 -9.05 -14.51
CA ASP A 51 -1.71 -7.98 -14.58
C ASP A 51 -0.87 -8.04 -15.86
N VAL A 52 -0.39 -9.23 -16.24
CA VAL A 52 0.37 -9.42 -17.48
C VAL A 52 -0.50 -9.07 -18.69
N ALA A 53 -1.76 -9.53 -18.73
CA ALA A 53 -2.69 -9.22 -19.80
C ALA A 53 -3.00 -7.72 -19.88
N GLY A 54 -3.24 -7.08 -18.73
CA GLY A 54 -3.46 -5.63 -18.62
C GLY A 54 -2.26 -4.81 -19.10
N LEU A 55 -1.03 -5.17 -18.71
CA LEU A 55 0.19 -4.48 -19.13
C LEU A 55 0.51 -4.65 -20.63
N VAL A 56 -0.01 -5.71 -21.27
CA VAL A 56 0.10 -5.90 -22.73
C VAL A 56 -0.99 -5.12 -23.48
N LEU A 57 -2.21 -5.05 -22.93
CA LEU A 57 -3.38 -4.41 -23.56
C LEU A 57 -3.47 -2.90 -23.36
N ALA A 58 -3.16 -2.40 -22.17
CA ALA A 58 -3.37 -1.00 -21.82
C ALA A 58 -2.51 -0.01 -22.62
N PRO A 59 -1.22 -0.28 -22.93
CA PRO A 59 -0.41 0.66 -23.72
C PRO A 59 -0.96 0.96 -25.12
N PRO A 60 -1.37 -0.03 -25.95
CA PRO A 60 -2.02 0.26 -27.22
C PRO A 60 -3.37 0.97 -27.09
N LEU A 61 -4.13 0.70 -26.03
CA LEU A 61 -5.38 1.41 -25.75
C LEU A 61 -5.12 2.90 -25.49
N VAL A 62 -4.23 3.22 -24.54
CA VAL A 62 -3.86 4.61 -24.20
C VAL A 62 -3.27 5.32 -25.42
N ALA A 63 -2.35 4.68 -26.14
CA ALA A 63 -1.76 5.26 -27.35
C ALA A 63 -2.80 5.53 -28.44
N THR A 64 -3.83 4.68 -28.57
CA THR A 64 -4.93 4.89 -29.52
C THR A 64 -5.80 6.07 -29.10
N LEU A 65 -6.20 6.15 -27.83
CA LEU A 65 -7.00 7.26 -27.32
C LEU A 65 -6.26 8.60 -27.48
N VAL A 66 -4.97 8.66 -27.10
CA VAL A 66 -4.14 9.86 -27.25
C VAL A 66 -3.97 10.26 -28.72
N ALA A 67 -3.77 9.30 -29.62
CA ALA A 67 -3.63 9.59 -31.05
C ALA A 67 -4.94 10.07 -31.70
N LEU A 68 -6.10 9.66 -31.17
CA LEU A 68 -7.41 10.14 -31.61
C LEU A 68 -7.72 11.55 -31.07
N THR A 69 -7.31 11.87 -29.86
CA THR A 69 -7.55 13.19 -29.23
C THR A 69 -6.54 14.25 -29.65
N VAL A 70 -5.31 13.88 -29.98
CA VAL A 70 -4.23 14.78 -30.41
C VAL A 70 -3.73 14.38 -31.81
N PRO A 71 -4.41 14.79 -32.89
CA PRO A 71 -4.17 14.28 -34.26
C PRO A 71 -2.79 14.61 -34.84
N ARG A 72 -2.07 15.58 -34.26
CA ARG A 72 -0.74 16.02 -34.70
C ARG A 72 0.40 15.39 -33.91
N LEU A 73 0.11 14.52 -32.95
CA LEU A 73 1.12 13.89 -32.12
C LEU A 73 1.93 12.86 -32.93
N PRO A 74 3.27 12.86 -32.86
CA PRO A 74 4.06 11.85 -33.55
C PRO A 74 3.85 10.46 -32.94
N ALA A 75 3.80 9.42 -33.78
CA ALA A 75 3.51 8.04 -33.35
C ALA A 75 4.46 7.54 -32.24
N ARG A 76 5.73 7.95 -32.26
CA ARG A 76 6.71 7.61 -31.20
C ARG A 76 6.34 8.23 -29.85
N ALA A 77 5.81 9.45 -29.84
CA ALA A 77 5.37 10.11 -28.61
C ALA A 77 4.08 9.46 -28.07
N ALA A 78 3.10 9.13 -28.94
CA ALA A 78 1.88 8.42 -28.52
C ALA A 78 2.20 7.08 -27.84
N VAL A 79 3.19 6.35 -28.36
CA VAL A 79 3.64 5.06 -27.81
C VAL A 79 4.45 5.24 -26.53
N GLY A 80 5.35 6.23 -26.50
CA GLY A 80 6.09 6.59 -25.30
C GLY A 80 5.17 6.98 -24.15
N LEU A 81 4.11 7.73 -24.44
CA LEU A 81 3.06 8.06 -23.48
C LEU A 81 2.26 6.82 -23.08
N GLY A 82 1.85 5.96 -24.02
CA GLY A 82 1.12 4.73 -23.70
C GLY A 82 1.91 3.78 -22.79
N LEU A 83 3.17 3.48 -23.14
CA LEU A 83 4.04 2.63 -22.32
C LEU A 83 4.43 3.29 -21.00
N GLY A 84 4.76 4.58 -21.03
CA GLY A 84 5.18 5.35 -19.86
C GLY A 84 4.04 5.52 -18.85
N LEU A 85 2.87 6.00 -19.29
CA LEU A 85 1.72 6.21 -18.41
C LEU A 85 1.20 4.89 -17.83
N VAL A 86 1.16 3.82 -18.62
CA VAL A 86 0.73 2.51 -18.11
C VAL A 86 1.78 1.94 -17.16
N GLY A 87 3.07 1.98 -17.50
CA GLY A 87 4.11 1.44 -16.63
C GLY A 87 4.24 2.21 -15.31
N VAL A 88 4.25 3.54 -15.37
CA VAL A 88 4.26 4.40 -14.18
C VAL A 88 2.96 4.23 -13.40
N GLY A 89 1.81 4.32 -14.06
CA GLY A 89 0.49 4.16 -13.44
C GLY A 89 0.33 2.81 -12.76
N PHE A 90 0.67 1.70 -13.43
CA PHE A 90 0.63 0.36 -12.85
C PHE A 90 1.59 0.23 -11.67
N THR A 91 2.83 0.70 -11.80
CA THR A 91 3.81 0.67 -10.69
C THR A 91 3.26 1.41 -9.49
N VAL A 92 2.75 2.63 -9.71
CA VAL A 92 2.18 3.49 -8.68
C VAL A 92 0.97 2.84 -8.00
N VAL A 93 0.02 2.35 -8.79
CA VAL A 93 -1.22 1.72 -8.30
C VAL A 93 -0.94 0.41 -7.56
N LYS A 94 -0.01 -0.42 -8.03
CA LYS A 94 0.35 -1.70 -7.38
C LYS A 94 1.24 -1.55 -6.17
N THR A 95 1.91 -0.42 -6.00
CA THR A 95 2.78 -0.18 -4.83
C THR A 95 2.09 0.60 -3.72
N SER A 96 1.00 1.34 -4.02
CA SER A 96 0.34 2.29 -3.11
C SER A 96 -1.10 1.89 -2.84
N GLY A 97 -1.48 1.81 -1.56
CA GLY A 97 -2.85 1.59 -1.11
C GLY A 97 -3.82 2.68 -1.58
N TYR A 98 -3.47 3.97 -1.58
CA TYR A 98 -4.42 4.99 -2.07
C TYR A 98 -4.33 5.27 -3.57
N ALA A 99 -3.24 4.99 -4.29
CA ALA A 99 -3.40 4.97 -5.75
C ALA A 99 -4.22 3.76 -6.18
N ALA A 100 -4.10 2.64 -5.48
CA ALA A 100 -5.08 1.57 -5.54
C ALA A 100 -6.49 2.11 -5.25
N ALA A 101 -6.74 2.73 -4.09
CA ALA A 101 -8.07 3.24 -3.72
C ALA A 101 -8.60 4.38 -4.63
N ALA A 102 -7.75 5.27 -5.12
CA ALA A 102 -8.12 6.33 -6.05
C ALA A 102 -8.38 5.78 -7.45
N ALA A 103 -7.59 4.80 -7.90
CA ALA A 103 -7.89 4.06 -9.12
C ALA A 103 -9.20 3.28 -8.95
N SER A 104 -9.39 2.60 -7.82
CA SER A 104 -10.64 1.94 -7.42
C SER A 104 -11.82 2.90 -7.50
N ALA A 105 -11.72 4.10 -6.92
CA ALA A 105 -12.77 5.11 -6.95
C ALA A 105 -13.02 5.67 -8.36
N ALA A 106 -11.96 5.95 -9.12
CA ALA A 106 -12.06 6.44 -10.49
C ALA A 106 -12.70 5.40 -11.41
N TRP A 107 -12.30 4.14 -11.29
CA TRP A 107 -12.94 3.03 -12.00
C TRP A 107 -14.36 2.82 -11.51
N SER A 108 -14.61 2.91 -10.20
CA SER A 108 -15.93 2.81 -9.59
C SER A 108 -16.92 3.82 -10.15
N ALA A 109 -16.46 5.04 -10.43
CA ALA A 109 -17.27 6.10 -11.04
C ALA A 109 -17.59 5.85 -12.52
N VAL A 110 -16.77 5.06 -13.23
CA VAL A 110 -16.87 4.86 -14.68
C VAL A 110 -17.58 3.54 -15.03
N SER A 111 -17.32 2.47 -14.28
CA SER A 111 -17.76 1.10 -14.60
C SER A 111 -18.56 0.41 -13.48
N GLY A 112 -18.90 1.14 -12.40
CA GLY A 112 -19.45 0.54 -11.18
C GLY A 112 -18.35 -0.01 -10.28
N PRO A 113 -18.70 -0.50 -9.07
CA PRO A 113 -17.73 -0.79 -8.00
C PRO A 113 -16.49 -1.55 -8.49
N SER A 114 -15.30 -1.05 -8.16
CA SER A 114 -14.02 -1.58 -8.61
C SER A 114 -12.99 -1.47 -7.49
N LEU A 115 -12.17 -2.51 -7.29
CA LEU A 115 -11.04 -2.46 -6.38
C LEU A 115 -9.75 -2.87 -7.09
N VAL A 116 -8.82 -1.94 -7.15
CA VAL A 116 -7.44 -2.22 -7.49
C VAL A 116 -6.66 -2.44 -6.20
N ARG A 117 -5.98 -3.58 -6.06
CA ARG A 117 -5.12 -3.86 -4.90
C ARG A 117 -3.68 -3.39 -5.13
N ALA A 118 -3.08 -2.90 -4.06
CA ALA A 118 -1.65 -2.70 -3.98
C ALA A 118 -0.96 -4.02 -3.55
N ASP A 119 -0.52 -4.81 -4.53
CA ASP A 119 0.38 -5.96 -4.30
C ASP A 119 1.71 -5.72 -5.01
N ARG A 120 2.78 -5.57 -4.23
CA ARG A 120 4.13 -5.31 -4.77
C ARG A 120 4.69 -6.48 -5.58
N THR A 121 4.19 -7.70 -5.35
CA THR A 121 4.60 -8.86 -6.15
C THR A 121 4.01 -8.78 -7.57
N ASP A 122 3.01 -7.93 -7.83
CA ASP A 122 2.50 -7.63 -9.18
C ASP A 122 3.53 -6.87 -10.03
N LEU A 123 4.54 -6.24 -9.42
CA LEU A 123 5.64 -5.61 -10.17
C LEU A 123 6.44 -6.62 -10.99
N LEU A 124 6.39 -7.91 -10.65
CA LEU A 124 6.94 -8.99 -11.48
C LEU A 124 6.28 -9.08 -12.85
N ALA A 125 5.11 -8.46 -13.05
CA ALA A 125 4.44 -8.36 -14.34
C ALA A 125 5.00 -7.23 -15.23
N LEU A 126 5.75 -6.25 -14.70
CA LEU A 126 6.33 -5.13 -15.47
C LEU A 126 7.13 -5.54 -16.73
N PRO A 127 7.89 -6.66 -16.74
CA PRO A 127 8.53 -7.16 -17.97
C PRO A 127 7.54 -7.40 -19.12
N ALA A 128 6.25 -7.58 -18.87
CA ALA A 128 5.21 -7.69 -19.91
C ALA A 128 5.09 -6.42 -20.77
N LEU A 129 5.49 -5.24 -20.28
CA LEU A 129 5.59 -4.03 -21.11
C LEU A 129 6.58 -4.19 -22.26
N ALA A 130 7.59 -5.06 -22.13
CA ALA A 130 8.50 -5.39 -23.23
C ALA A 130 7.75 -6.12 -24.36
N LEU A 131 6.78 -6.99 -24.04
CA LEU A 131 5.91 -7.65 -25.02
C LEU A 131 5.00 -6.62 -25.71
N ALA A 132 4.46 -5.64 -24.97
CA ALA A 132 3.70 -4.53 -25.54
C ALA A 132 4.57 -3.69 -26.50
N GLY A 133 5.79 -3.34 -26.10
CA GLY A 133 6.74 -2.62 -26.95
C GLY A 133 7.17 -3.41 -28.18
N TRP A 134 7.30 -4.74 -28.06
CA TRP A 134 7.59 -5.63 -29.18
C TRP A 134 6.43 -5.70 -30.18
N SER A 135 5.19 -5.83 -29.71
CA SER A 135 4.00 -5.87 -30.57
C SER A 135 3.80 -4.54 -31.32
N TRP A 136 4.14 -3.41 -30.70
CA TRP A 136 4.20 -2.12 -31.42
C TRP A 136 5.24 -2.11 -32.55
N ARG A 137 6.47 -2.58 -32.27
CA ARG A 137 7.54 -2.64 -33.30
C ARG A 137 7.14 -3.49 -34.50
N ARG A 138 6.28 -4.49 -34.30
CA ARG A 138 5.69 -5.30 -35.38
C ARG A 138 4.57 -4.53 -36.08
N ALA A 139 3.59 -4.00 -35.33
CA ALA A 139 2.44 -3.29 -35.87
C ALA A 139 2.80 -2.05 -36.71
N ARG A 140 3.88 -1.33 -36.37
CA ARG A 140 4.30 -0.14 -37.13
C ARG A 140 4.80 -0.46 -38.55
N ARG A 141 5.20 -1.71 -38.82
CA ARG A 141 5.69 -2.13 -40.13
C ARG A 141 4.56 -2.37 -41.12
N ASP A 142 3.34 -2.58 -40.64
CA ASP A 142 2.15 -2.81 -41.45
C ASP A 142 0.95 -2.01 -40.89
N PRO A 143 0.95 -0.67 -41.06
CA PRO A 143 -0.11 0.19 -40.56
C PRO A 143 -1.44 -0.08 -41.29
N VAL A 144 -2.57 0.15 -40.61
CA VAL A 144 -3.90 -0.21 -41.13
C VAL A 144 -4.21 0.54 -42.44
N GLY A 145 -4.10 -0.16 -43.57
CA GLY A 145 -4.43 0.39 -44.90
C GLY A 145 -5.91 0.23 -45.29
N ARG A 146 -6.56 -0.87 -44.89
CA ARG A 146 -7.95 -1.18 -45.28
C ARG A 146 -8.98 -0.50 -44.38
N ARG A 147 -9.98 0.15 -44.99
CA ARG A 147 -11.07 0.87 -44.27
C ARG A 147 -11.87 -0.05 -43.34
N SER A 148 -12.17 -1.28 -43.76
CA SER A 148 -12.89 -2.27 -42.96
C SER A 148 -12.12 -2.66 -41.69
N ALA A 149 -10.83 -2.98 -41.82
CA ALA A 149 -9.98 -3.30 -40.67
C ALA A 149 -9.87 -2.12 -39.69
N ARG A 150 -9.87 -0.88 -40.18
CA ARG A 150 -9.89 0.32 -39.35
C ARG A 150 -11.21 0.47 -38.59
N LEU A 151 -12.35 0.23 -39.24
CA LEU A 151 -13.67 0.29 -38.61
C LEU A 151 -13.82 -0.79 -37.54
N VAL A 152 -13.39 -2.03 -37.79
CA VAL A 152 -13.44 -3.12 -36.78
C VAL A 152 -12.61 -2.75 -35.54
N ARG A 153 -11.40 -2.22 -35.73
CA ARG A 153 -10.54 -1.78 -34.61
C ARG A 153 -11.17 -0.64 -33.81
N LEU A 154 -11.85 0.30 -34.47
CA LEU A 154 -12.50 1.44 -33.82
C LEU A 154 -13.84 1.11 -33.16
N LEU A 155 -14.68 0.28 -33.79
CA LEU A 155 -16.05 0.03 -33.36
C LEU A 155 -16.19 -1.23 -32.51
N VAL A 156 -15.21 -2.14 -32.55
CA VAL A 156 -15.26 -3.41 -31.80
C VAL A 156 -14.12 -3.46 -30.79
N LEU A 157 -12.87 -3.42 -31.24
CA LEU A 157 -11.73 -3.65 -30.35
C LEU A 157 -11.49 -2.51 -29.36
N LEU A 158 -11.68 -1.25 -29.77
CA LEU A 158 -11.50 -0.11 -28.88
C LEU A 158 -12.54 -0.11 -27.73
N PRO A 159 -13.87 -0.21 -28.00
CA PRO A 159 -14.86 -0.36 -26.93
C PRO A 159 -14.61 -1.60 -26.06
N ALA A 160 -14.34 -2.76 -26.65
CA ALA A 160 -14.09 -3.99 -25.90
C ALA A 160 -12.85 -3.88 -25.00
N ALA A 161 -11.75 -3.31 -25.48
CA ALA A 161 -10.55 -3.08 -24.68
C ALA A 161 -10.78 -2.06 -23.56
N THR A 162 -11.59 -1.03 -23.82
CA THR A 162 -11.93 -0.02 -22.82
C THR A 162 -12.75 -0.63 -21.69
N LEU A 163 -13.78 -1.41 -22.05
CA LEU A 163 -14.63 -2.13 -21.08
C LEU A 163 -13.82 -3.17 -20.29
N ALA A 164 -12.96 -3.94 -20.95
CA ALA A 164 -12.15 -4.96 -20.29
C ALA A 164 -11.12 -4.39 -19.30
N VAL A 165 -10.51 -3.23 -19.60
CA VAL A 165 -9.60 -2.55 -18.66
C VAL A 165 -10.37 -1.90 -17.50
N ALA A 166 -11.59 -1.41 -17.75
CA ALA A 166 -12.45 -0.81 -16.73
C ALA A 166 -13.15 -1.85 -15.83
N ALA A 167 -13.26 -3.10 -16.27
CA ALA A 167 -13.93 -4.19 -15.56
C ALA A 167 -13.04 -4.82 -14.45
N THR A 168 -12.50 -3.99 -13.56
CA THR A 168 -11.88 -4.49 -12.32
C THR A 168 -12.99 -4.67 -11.29
N SER A 169 -13.19 -5.88 -10.78
CA SER A 169 -14.21 -6.16 -9.77
C SER A 169 -13.79 -5.59 -8.40
N PRO A 170 -14.74 -5.18 -7.56
CA PRO A 170 -14.46 -4.81 -6.17
C PRO A 170 -14.05 -6.06 -5.39
N ILE A 171 -13.08 -5.94 -4.48
CA ILE A 171 -12.97 -6.93 -3.39
C ILE A 171 -13.68 -6.33 -2.20
N TRP A 172 -14.75 -7.02 -1.86
CA TRP A 172 -15.54 -6.83 -0.67
C TRP A 172 -14.94 -7.71 0.44
N TYR A 173 -14.66 -7.11 1.58
CA TYR A 173 -14.24 -7.87 2.75
C TYR A 173 -15.44 -8.15 3.64
N PRO A 174 -15.54 -9.36 4.18
CA PRO A 174 -16.68 -9.77 4.98
C PRO A 174 -16.75 -9.03 6.31
N ASP A 175 -17.96 -8.65 6.71
CA ASP A 175 -18.26 -8.06 8.00
C ASP A 175 -19.45 -8.76 8.67
N ALA A 176 -19.30 -9.06 9.96
CA ALA A 176 -20.41 -9.44 10.81
C ALA A 176 -21.21 -8.17 11.16
N LEU A 177 -22.37 -8.01 10.51
CA LEU A 177 -23.17 -6.79 10.61
C LEU A 177 -24.34 -6.94 11.55
N ARG A 178 -25.02 -8.10 11.52
CA ARG A 178 -26.30 -8.30 12.20
C ARG A 178 -26.31 -9.58 13.03
N ALA A 179 -26.94 -9.51 14.19
CA ALA A 179 -27.24 -10.64 15.05
C ALA A 179 -28.71 -10.55 15.43
N THR A 180 -29.50 -11.59 15.16
CA THR A 180 -30.94 -11.58 15.47
C THR A 180 -31.42 -12.97 15.88
N VAL A 181 -32.70 -13.06 16.26
CA VAL A 181 -33.41 -14.31 16.50
C VAL A 181 -34.54 -14.43 15.48
N VAL A 182 -34.61 -15.57 14.79
CA VAL A 182 -35.69 -15.92 13.85
C VAL A 182 -36.26 -17.27 14.26
N ASP A 183 -37.58 -17.37 14.41
CA ASP A 183 -38.27 -18.62 14.79
C ASP A 183 -37.65 -19.35 16.00
N GLY A 184 -37.19 -18.60 17.01
CA GLY A 184 -36.54 -19.16 18.21
C GLY A 184 -35.12 -19.70 17.98
N ARG A 185 -34.46 -19.29 16.89
CA ARG A 185 -33.09 -19.68 16.51
C ARG A 185 -32.22 -18.45 16.33
N LEU A 186 -30.93 -18.58 16.62
CA LEU A 186 -29.96 -17.51 16.36
C LEU A 186 -29.72 -17.36 14.86
N ALA A 187 -29.65 -16.12 14.38
CA ALA A 187 -29.30 -15.79 13.00
C ALA A 187 -28.16 -14.76 12.94
N ALA A 188 -27.13 -15.09 12.17
CA ALA A 188 -25.93 -14.31 11.92
C ALA A 188 -25.97 -13.73 10.51
N GLY A 189 -25.99 -12.40 10.39
CA GLY A 189 -26.07 -11.68 9.12
C GLY A 189 -24.72 -11.09 8.74
N THR A 190 -24.17 -11.56 7.62
CA THR A 190 -22.92 -11.10 7.03
C THR A 190 -23.19 -10.20 5.83
N GLY A 191 -22.54 -9.05 5.81
CA GLY A 191 -22.39 -8.27 4.59
C GLY A 191 -20.92 -8.07 4.33
N SER A 192 -20.58 -7.00 3.65
CA SER A 192 -19.22 -6.72 3.29
C SER A 192 -18.90 -5.23 3.27
N SER A 193 -17.62 -4.87 3.35
CA SER A 193 -17.14 -3.49 3.24
C SER A 193 -15.85 -3.45 2.46
N TRP A 194 -15.53 -2.29 1.89
CA TRP A 194 -14.22 -2.03 1.28
C TRP A 194 -13.43 -0.91 1.98
N ASP A 195 -14.05 -0.16 2.90
CA ASP A 195 -13.46 0.88 3.73
C ASP A 195 -14.29 1.07 5.03
N ALA A 196 -13.95 2.08 5.83
CA ALA A 196 -14.61 2.34 7.12
C ALA A 196 -16.08 2.81 6.99
N ASP A 197 -16.44 3.45 5.87
CA ASP A 197 -17.69 4.22 5.70
C ASP A 197 -18.68 3.53 4.76
N ASN A 198 -18.20 2.67 3.86
CA ASN A 198 -18.98 2.01 2.83
C ASN A 198 -19.15 0.53 3.16
N VAL A 199 -20.33 0.22 3.68
CA VAL A 199 -20.74 -1.11 4.11
C VAL A 199 -21.95 -1.52 3.29
N SER A 200 -21.91 -2.70 2.70
CA SER A 200 -23.05 -3.28 2.01
C SER A 200 -24.15 -3.68 3.02
N PRO A 201 -25.39 -3.81 2.57
CA PRO A 201 -26.43 -4.49 3.35
C PRO A 201 -26.02 -5.93 3.72
N VAL A 202 -26.79 -6.59 4.58
CA VAL A 202 -26.60 -8.03 4.79
C VAL A 202 -26.81 -8.76 3.47
N GLU A 203 -25.81 -9.54 3.06
CA GLU A 203 -25.79 -10.30 1.81
C GLU A 203 -26.13 -11.76 2.04
N ALA A 204 -25.76 -12.29 3.21
CA ALA A 204 -25.99 -13.68 3.56
C ALA A 204 -26.35 -13.83 5.04
N TRP A 205 -27.23 -14.78 5.32
CA TRP A 205 -27.62 -15.18 6.66
C TRP A 205 -27.23 -16.62 6.94
N ARG A 206 -26.89 -16.90 8.19
CA ARG A 206 -26.71 -18.26 8.71
C ARG A 206 -27.55 -18.42 9.97
N VAL A 207 -28.23 -19.55 10.09
CA VAL A 207 -29.12 -19.87 11.22
C VAL A 207 -28.54 -21.03 12.00
N SER A 208 -28.64 -20.96 13.34
CA SER A 208 -28.19 -22.02 14.23
C SER A 208 -29.36 -22.66 14.97
N ASP A 209 -29.47 -23.98 14.88
CA ASP A 209 -30.50 -24.77 15.56
C ASP A 209 -30.11 -25.18 16.99
N ASP A 210 -28.84 -25.05 17.36
CA ASP A 210 -28.23 -25.57 18.58
C ASP A 210 -27.60 -24.49 19.46
N GLY A 211 -28.06 -23.24 19.32
CA GLY A 211 -27.60 -22.13 20.17
C GLY A 211 -26.23 -21.58 19.82
N GLY A 212 -25.76 -21.81 18.59
CA GLY A 212 -24.56 -21.22 18.00
C GLY A 212 -23.42 -22.21 17.75
N GLU A 213 -23.59 -23.50 18.03
CA GLU A 213 -22.56 -24.54 17.85
C GLU A 213 -22.39 -24.88 16.36
N THR A 214 -23.51 -25.10 15.66
CA THR A 214 -23.53 -25.34 14.22
C THR A 214 -24.41 -24.33 13.49
N TRP A 215 -24.13 -24.14 12.21
CA TRP A 215 -24.74 -23.11 11.39
C TRP A 215 -25.11 -23.67 10.03
N ARG A 216 -26.33 -23.38 9.58
CA ARG A 216 -26.88 -23.80 8.28
C ARG A 216 -27.44 -22.62 7.51
N ASP A 217 -27.74 -22.84 6.24
CA ASP A 217 -28.51 -21.88 5.45
C ASP A 217 -29.93 -21.75 6.01
N PRO A 218 -30.52 -20.54 5.95
CA PRO A 218 -31.91 -20.32 6.30
C PRO A 218 -32.85 -21.10 5.38
N THR A 219 -33.97 -21.55 5.94
CA THR A 219 -35.08 -22.09 5.15
C THR A 219 -35.76 -20.95 4.38
N PRO A 220 -36.52 -21.24 3.30
CA PRO A 220 -37.22 -20.20 2.54
C PRO A 220 -38.16 -19.31 3.38
N ALA A 221 -38.72 -19.83 4.46
CA ALA A 221 -39.57 -19.07 5.39
C ALA A 221 -38.73 -18.13 6.28
N GLU A 222 -37.64 -18.63 6.86
CA GLU A 222 -36.69 -17.82 7.64
C GLU A 222 -36.07 -16.71 6.76
N GLU A 223 -35.73 -17.03 5.51
CA GLU A 223 -35.17 -16.07 4.54
C GLU A 223 -36.12 -14.90 4.26
N GLN A 224 -37.43 -15.15 4.13
CA GLN A 224 -38.42 -14.09 3.93
C GLN A 224 -38.55 -13.14 5.13
N VAL A 225 -38.33 -13.65 6.34
CA VAL A 225 -38.37 -12.85 7.57
C VAL A 225 -37.08 -12.04 7.73
N LEU A 226 -35.94 -12.65 7.44
CA LEU A 226 -34.62 -12.02 7.55
C LEU A 226 -34.37 -10.98 6.45
N ASN A 227 -34.89 -11.24 5.25
CA ASN A 227 -34.75 -10.40 4.06
C ASN A 227 -36.14 -10.08 3.46
N PRO A 228 -36.95 -9.22 4.11
CA PRO A 228 -38.28 -8.91 3.60
C PRO A 228 -38.17 -8.20 2.23
N PRO A 229 -38.91 -8.66 1.21
CA PRO A 229 -38.84 -8.05 -0.11
C PRO A 229 -39.32 -6.60 -0.06
N PHE A 230 -38.43 -5.67 -0.42
CA PHE A 230 -38.83 -4.29 -0.70
C PHE A 230 -39.65 -4.27 -1.99
N SER A 231 -40.97 -4.39 -1.86
CA SER A 231 -41.90 -4.05 -2.94
C SER A 231 -43.02 -3.19 -2.37
N PRO A 232 -43.00 -1.86 -2.57
CA PRO A 232 -44.21 -1.08 -2.49
C PRO A 232 -45.06 -1.44 -3.72
N SER A 233 -45.92 -2.46 -3.62
CA SER A 233 -46.98 -2.63 -4.61
C SER A 233 -47.92 -1.42 -4.51
N PRO A 234 -48.14 -0.65 -5.59
CA PRO A 234 -49.12 0.42 -5.57
C PRO A 234 -50.51 -0.20 -5.39
N GLY A 235 -51.19 0.13 -4.28
CA GLY A 235 -52.60 -0.22 -4.07
C GLY A 235 -52.90 -1.32 -3.05
N VAL A 236 -51.90 -1.87 -2.35
CA VAL A 236 -52.17 -2.74 -1.19
C VAL A 236 -52.09 -1.87 0.06
N THR A 237 -53.25 -1.61 0.70
CA THR A 237 -53.26 -1.07 2.06
C THR A 237 -52.48 -2.04 2.95
N PRO A 238 -51.45 -1.59 3.68
CA PRO A 238 -50.73 -2.47 4.58
C PRO A 238 -51.75 -3.10 5.55
N PRO A 239 -51.69 -4.41 5.81
CA PRO A 239 -52.55 -5.02 6.81
C PRO A 239 -52.34 -4.26 8.13
N SER A 240 -53.43 -3.93 8.81
CA SER A 240 -53.50 -3.17 10.07
C SER A 240 -52.86 -3.87 11.28
N ALA A 241 -52.06 -4.90 11.03
CA ALA A 241 -51.13 -5.51 11.95
C ALA A 241 -49.93 -6.03 11.14
N LEU A 242 -49.01 -5.14 10.76
CA LEU A 242 -47.63 -5.56 10.56
C LEU A 242 -47.12 -6.00 11.95
N PRO A 243 -46.72 -7.26 12.16
CA PRO A 243 -45.87 -7.58 13.30
C PRO A 243 -44.68 -6.62 13.26
N SER A 244 -44.15 -6.24 14.42
CA SER A 244 -42.99 -5.35 14.58
C SER A 244 -41.66 -5.90 13.99
N MET A 245 -41.74 -6.79 12.99
CA MET A 245 -40.70 -7.53 12.30
C MET A 245 -40.24 -6.85 11.01
N LEU A 246 -40.06 -5.52 11.02
CA LEU A 246 -39.01 -4.97 10.16
C LEU A 246 -37.68 -5.52 10.72
N PRO A 247 -36.64 -5.82 9.92
CA PRO A 247 -35.32 -6.06 10.48
C PRO A 247 -34.99 -4.82 11.30
N SER A 248 -35.07 -4.98 12.63
CA SER A 248 -34.94 -3.89 13.59
C SER A 248 -33.64 -3.15 13.27
N LEU A 249 -33.55 -1.85 13.54
CA LEU A 249 -32.24 -1.18 13.52
C LEU A 249 -31.24 -2.01 14.36
N PRO A 250 -29.93 -2.01 14.05
CA PRO A 250 -28.94 -2.76 14.80
C PRO A 250 -29.15 -2.56 16.31
N ALA A 251 -29.45 -3.65 17.01
CA ALA A 251 -29.73 -3.65 18.43
C ALA A 251 -28.40 -3.45 19.16
N ARG A 252 -28.23 -2.27 19.75
CA ARG A 252 -27.07 -1.97 20.61
C ARG A 252 -27.24 -2.52 22.03
N GLN A 253 -28.45 -2.96 22.36
CA GLN A 253 -28.81 -3.55 23.64
C GLN A 253 -29.95 -4.54 23.44
N ASN A 254 -29.93 -5.66 24.17
CA ASN A 254 -31.00 -6.65 24.16
C ASN A 254 -31.08 -7.38 25.52
N CYS A 255 -32.26 -7.87 25.88
CA CYS A 255 -32.50 -8.51 27.17
C CYS A 255 -33.11 -9.90 26.98
N SER A 256 -32.89 -10.78 27.96
CA SER A 256 -33.60 -12.07 28.05
C SER A 256 -35.09 -11.82 28.21
N ALA A 257 -35.92 -12.51 27.42
CA ALA A 257 -37.37 -12.45 27.56
C ALA A 257 -37.86 -13.26 28.77
N ALA A 258 -37.19 -14.38 29.06
CA ALA A 258 -37.46 -15.21 30.23
C ALA A 258 -37.05 -14.54 31.55
N THR A 259 -35.96 -13.77 31.53
CA THR A 259 -35.43 -13.05 32.69
C THR A 259 -35.16 -11.58 32.34
N PRO A 260 -36.19 -10.69 32.35
CA PRO A 260 -36.05 -9.30 31.87
C PRO A 260 -35.05 -8.42 32.63
N GLN A 261 -34.60 -8.86 33.81
CA GLN A 261 -33.54 -8.19 34.56
C GLN A 261 -32.15 -8.42 33.94
N ARG A 262 -31.99 -9.48 33.14
CA ARG A 262 -30.76 -9.80 32.42
C ARG A 262 -30.72 -9.14 31.05
N CYS A 263 -29.84 -8.15 30.92
CA CYS A 263 -29.64 -7.39 29.70
C CYS A 263 -28.16 -7.35 29.29
N TYR A 264 -27.93 -7.20 28.00
CA TYR A 264 -26.61 -7.05 27.37
C TYR A 264 -26.59 -5.79 26.53
N ARG A 265 -25.50 -5.03 26.57
CA ARG A 265 -25.28 -3.87 25.69
C ARG A 265 -23.87 -3.85 25.12
N LEU A 266 -23.76 -3.22 23.96
CA LEU A 266 -22.50 -3.01 23.26
C LEU A 266 -21.87 -1.68 23.68
N VAL A 267 -20.54 -1.65 23.79
CA VAL A 267 -19.79 -0.40 23.98
C VAL A 267 -19.35 0.14 22.62
N PRO A 268 -19.78 1.37 22.23
CA PRO A 268 -19.46 1.93 20.92
C PRO A 268 -17.95 1.99 20.65
N GLY A 269 -17.55 1.62 19.42
CA GLY A 269 -16.16 1.66 18.97
C GLY A 269 -15.25 0.60 19.57
N ARG A 270 -15.80 -0.36 20.34
CA ARG A 270 -15.05 -1.43 20.99
C ARG A 270 -15.65 -2.80 20.67
N ILE A 271 -14.84 -3.84 20.80
CA ILE A 271 -15.33 -5.22 20.87
C ILE A 271 -15.54 -5.53 22.35
N ARG A 272 -16.69 -5.09 22.88
CA ARG A 272 -17.02 -5.22 24.30
C ARG A 272 -18.52 -5.28 24.51
N VAL A 273 -18.90 -6.23 25.36
CA VAL A 273 -20.25 -6.47 25.83
C VAL A 273 -20.30 -6.25 27.33
N GLU A 274 -21.25 -5.45 27.78
CA GLU A 274 -21.57 -5.30 29.19
C GLU A 274 -22.88 -6.03 29.50
N GLU A 275 -22.98 -6.59 30.69
CA GLU A 275 -24.19 -7.21 31.20
C GLU A 275 -24.74 -6.44 32.40
N SER A 276 -26.05 -6.55 32.57
CA SER A 276 -26.81 -6.03 33.71
C SER A 276 -27.63 -7.15 34.33
N ASP A 277 -27.82 -7.07 35.65
CA ASP A 277 -28.67 -7.93 36.49
C ASP A 277 -29.91 -7.20 37.03
N ASP A 278 -30.09 -5.93 36.66
CA ASP A 278 -31.07 -5.01 37.23
C ASP A 278 -31.81 -4.19 36.16
N ALA A 279 -32.07 -4.84 35.01
CA ALA A 279 -32.77 -4.28 33.86
C ALA A 279 -32.09 -3.03 33.28
N GLY A 280 -30.77 -2.99 33.32
CA GLY A 280 -29.93 -1.95 32.72
C GLY A 280 -29.63 -0.74 33.61
N ARG A 281 -29.86 -0.83 34.94
CA ARG A 281 -29.50 0.26 35.86
C ARG A 281 -28.01 0.28 36.15
N THR A 282 -27.40 -0.88 36.34
CA THR A 282 -25.96 -1.06 36.49
C THR A 282 -25.42 -2.02 35.45
N TRP A 283 -24.17 -1.79 35.06
CA TRP A 283 -23.52 -2.51 33.98
C TRP A 283 -22.12 -2.93 34.41
N ARG A 284 -21.75 -4.16 34.07
CA ARG A 284 -20.40 -4.69 34.28
C ARG A 284 -19.91 -5.40 33.01
N PRO A 285 -18.59 -5.49 32.79
CA PRO A 285 -18.05 -6.22 31.64
C PRO A 285 -18.52 -7.68 31.67
N ALA A 286 -19.12 -8.15 30.58
CA ALA A 286 -19.47 -9.55 30.37
C ALA A 286 -18.39 -10.26 29.53
N TRP A 287 -17.90 -9.56 28.50
CA TRP A 287 -16.88 -10.04 27.57
C TRP A 287 -16.23 -8.87 26.85
N GLU A 288 -14.92 -8.93 26.62
CA GLU A 288 -14.21 -7.94 25.82
C GLU A 288 -13.00 -8.53 25.11
N VAL A 289 -12.67 -7.95 23.96
CA VAL A 289 -11.32 -7.96 23.43
C VAL A 289 -10.67 -6.66 23.88
N THR A 290 -9.58 -6.76 24.64
CA THR A 290 -8.89 -5.58 25.20
C THR A 290 -8.41 -4.65 24.08
N GLU A 291 -8.25 -3.35 24.37
CA GLU A 291 -7.77 -2.40 23.36
C GLU A 291 -6.36 -2.74 22.84
N GLU A 292 -5.53 -3.40 23.67
CA GLU A 292 -4.22 -3.89 23.27
C GLU A 292 -4.36 -4.99 22.20
N GLN A 293 -5.23 -5.97 22.45
CA GLN A 293 -5.54 -7.03 21.48
C GLN A 293 -6.22 -6.47 20.24
N ARG A 294 -7.13 -5.50 20.39
CA ARG A 294 -7.83 -4.81 19.29
C ARG A 294 -6.85 -4.06 18.38
N ALA A 295 -5.85 -3.39 18.94
CA ALA A 295 -4.80 -2.72 18.18
C ALA A 295 -3.98 -3.71 17.34
N ILE A 296 -3.67 -4.89 17.89
CA ILE A 296 -2.97 -5.97 17.17
C ILE A 296 -3.85 -6.57 16.07
N LEU A 297 -5.15 -6.77 16.33
CA LEU A 297 -6.12 -7.22 15.33
C LEU A 297 -6.28 -6.21 14.19
N ASN A 298 -6.31 -4.90 14.49
CA ASN A 298 -6.48 -3.87 13.47
C ASN A 298 -5.41 -3.90 12.38
N ARG A 299 -4.18 -4.25 12.74
CA ARG A 299 -3.08 -4.34 11.77
C ARG A 299 -3.10 -5.64 10.95
N GLN A 300 -3.95 -6.59 11.31
CA GLN A 300 -4.15 -7.86 10.60
C GLN A 300 -5.30 -7.80 9.59
N TYR A 301 -6.20 -6.82 9.69
CA TYR A 301 -7.30 -6.64 8.74
C TYR A 301 -7.08 -5.39 7.88
N GLN A 302 -7.00 -5.57 6.56
CA GLN A 302 -6.91 -4.44 5.61
C GLN A 302 -8.19 -3.61 5.62
N ASP A 303 -8.04 -2.30 5.46
CA ASP A 303 -9.17 -1.38 5.26
C ASP A 303 -10.20 -1.42 6.40
N ALA A 304 -9.77 -1.80 7.61
CA ALA A 304 -10.60 -1.78 8.82
C ALA A 304 -10.76 -0.36 9.43
N GLY A 305 -10.14 0.64 8.79
CA GLY A 305 -10.07 2.03 9.22
C GLY A 305 -8.87 2.35 10.11
N PRO A 306 -8.42 3.62 10.16
CA PRO A 306 -7.20 4.02 10.85
C PRO A 306 -7.24 3.74 12.36
N ASN A 307 -8.44 3.75 12.97
CA ASN A 307 -8.63 3.46 14.40
C ASN A 307 -9.36 2.12 14.63
N GLY A 308 -9.50 1.31 13.59
CA GLY A 308 -10.22 0.04 13.62
C GLY A 308 -11.71 0.22 13.79
N GLU A 309 -12.29 1.17 13.07
CA GLU A 309 -13.73 1.46 13.02
C GLU A 309 -14.55 0.22 12.65
N ARG A 310 -14.01 -0.67 11.82
CA ARG A 310 -14.63 -1.95 11.45
C ARG A 310 -14.35 -3.10 12.42
N ILE A 311 -13.51 -2.89 13.43
CA ILE A 311 -13.19 -3.86 14.50
C ILE A 311 -13.87 -3.40 15.78
N ALA A 312 -15.19 -3.52 15.76
CA ALA A 312 -16.09 -3.06 16.81
C ALA A 312 -17.39 -3.88 16.79
N SER A 313 -18.02 -4.04 17.96
CA SER A 313 -19.32 -4.69 18.06
C SER A 313 -20.40 -3.85 17.37
N GLN A 314 -21.23 -4.50 16.55
CA GLN A 314 -22.23 -3.90 15.68
C GLN A 314 -23.65 -4.17 16.17
N ASP A 315 -23.95 -5.41 16.54
CA ASP A 315 -25.31 -5.87 16.86
C ASP A 315 -25.28 -6.99 17.90
N VAL A 316 -26.33 -7.12 18.71
CA VAL A 316 -26.46 -8.17 19.74
C VAL A 316 -27.86 -8.80 19.77
N ALA A 317 -27.88 -10.13 19.82
CA ALA A 317 -29.09 -10.93 20.02
C ALA A 317 -28.99 -11.79 21.27
N VAL A 318 -30.11 -11.93 21.97
CA VAL A 318 -30.26 -12.81 23.13
C VAL A 318 -31.36 -13.81 22.80
N LEU A 319 -31.06 -15.10 22.95
CA LEU A 319 -32.03 -16.18 22.79
C LEU A 319 -32.12 -16.96 24.10
N ASP A 320 -33.33 -17.00 24.67
CA ASP A 320 -33.60 -17.83 25.84
C ASP A 320 -33.64 -19.30 25.45
N VAL A 321 -32.99 -20.12 26.26
CA VAL A 321 -32.99 -21.58 26.14
C VAL A 321 -33.60 -22.20 27.41
N GLY A 322 -33.94 -23.48 27.34
CA GLY A 322 -34.63 -24.17 28.44
C GLY A 322 -33.91 -24.04 29.80
N GLY A 323 -34.71 -23.94 30.86
CA GLY A 323 -34.21 -23.89 32.24
C GLY A 323 -33.76 -22.50 32.72
N GLY A 324 -34.29 -21.42 32.12
CA GLY A 324 -33.94 -20.05 32.51
C GLY A 324 -32.54 -19.61 32.10
N ARG A 325 -31.90 -20.36 31.18
CA ARG A 325 -30.60 -20.03 30.59
C ARG A 325 -30.81 -19.30 29.27
N HIS A 326 -29.76 -18.70 28.73
CA HIS A 326 -29.82 -18.00 27.46
C HIS A 326 -28.45 -17.99 26.78
N VAL A 327 -28.47 -17.87 25.46
CA VAL A 327 -27.29 -17.67 24.61
C VAL A 327 -27.28 -16.25 24.08
N VAL A 328 -26.09 -15.72 23.81
CA VAL A 328 -25.91 -14.37 23.29
C VAL A 328 -25.06 -14.42 22.03
N LEU A 329 -25.52 -13.83 20.94
CA LEU A 329 -24.77 -13.69 19.70
C LEU A 329 -24.42 -12.22 19.50
N VAL A 330 -23.16 -11.95 19.18
CA VAL A 330 -22.65 -10.59 18.94
C VAL A 330 -21.93 -10.53 17.60
N ALA A 331 -22.31 -9.58 16.77
CA ALA A 331 -21.63 -9.26 15.52
C ALA A 331 -20.50 -8.26 15.80
N ASN A 332 -19.24 -8.57 15.44
CA ASN A 332 -18.04 -7.76 15.74
C ASN A 332 -17.34 -7.20 14.48
N GLY A 333 -18.08 -6.94 13.40
CA GLY A 333 -17.52 -6.41 12.16
C GLY A 333 -16.49 -7.36 11.54
N ARG A 334 -15.27 -6.87 11.29
CA ARG A 334 -14.18 -7.64 10.67
C ARG A 334 -13.71 -8.84 11.49
N ASP A 335 -13.93 -8.79 12.80
CA ASP A 335 -13.54 -9.88 13.70
C ASP A 335 -14.50 -11.08 13.62
N GLY A 336 -15.64 -10.93 12.94
CA GLY A 336 -16.68 -11.94 12.83
C GLY A 336 -17.63 -11.92 14.03
N PHE A 337 -18.16 -13.08 14.41
CA PHE A 337 -19.13 -13.23 15.49
C PHE A 337 -18.49 -13.78 16.78
N ALA A 338 -19.10 -13.43 17.91
CA ALA A 338 -18.85 -14.07 19.20
C ALA A 338 -20.15 -14.62 19.78
N VAL A 339 -20.07 -15.78 20.45
CA VAL A 339 -21.20 -16.45 21.08
C VAL A 339 -20.91 -16.65 22.56
N ARG A 340 -21.90 -16.33 23.40
CA ARG A 340 -21.98 -16.78 24.79
C ARG A 340 -22.83 -18.04 24.84
N GLY A 341 -22.26 -19.14 25.30
CA GLY A 341 -22.98 -20.38 25.54
C GLY A 341 -23.96 -20.27 26.73
N PRO A 342 -24.85 -21.26 26.90
CA PRO A 342 -25.84 -21.27 27.97
C PRO A 342 -25.20 -21.31 29.37
N ASP A 343 -23.99 -21.86 29.48
CA ASP A 343 -23.22 -21.96 30.72
C ASP A 343 -22.43 -20.68 31.03
N GLY A 344 -22.39 -19.74 30.08
CA GLY A 344 -21.81 -18.42 30.23
C GLY A 344 -20.43 -18.21 29.63
N ASP A 345 -19.85 -19.26 29.06
CA ASP A 345 -18.58 -19.19 28.35
C ASP A 345 -18.72 -18.44 27.03
N TRP A 346 -17.75 -17.56 26.76
CA TRP A 346 -17.68 -16.79 25.53
C TRP A 346 -16.64 -17.36 24.57
N ARG A 347 -17.00 -17.47 23.29
CA ARG A 347 -16.08 -17.85 22.22
C ARG A 347 -16.24 -16.96 20.99
N ARG A 348 -15.11 -16.58 20.40
CA ARG A 348 -15.08 -16.00 19.05
C ARG A 348 -15.24 -17.13 18.05
N ILE A 349 -16.14 -16.96 17.10
CA ILE A 349 -16.47 -18.00 16.10
C ILE A 349 -16.14 -17.56 14.67
N GLY A 350 -15.72 -16.31 14.47
CA GLY A 350 -15.39 -15.78 13.15
C GLY A 350 -16.64 -15.70 12.27
N PHE A 351 -16.56 -16.21 11.05
CA PHE A 351 -17.63 -16.20 10.06
C PHE A 351 -18.18 -17.62 9.88
N PRO A 352 -19.32 -17.96 10.50
CA PRO A 352 -19.84 -19.33 10.49
C PRO A 352 -20.10 -19.82 9.06
N SER A 353 -19.46 -20.93 8.70
CA SER A 353 -19.62 -21.66 7.41
C SER A 353 -19.33 -20.83 6.15
N ALA A 354 -18.55 -19.77 6.26
CA ALA A 354 -18.12 -18.97 5.12
C ALA A 354 -17.23 -19.78 4.16
N PRO A 355 -17.40 -19.66 2.83
CA PRO A 355 -16.47 -20.24 1.87
C PRO A 355 -15.04 -19.75 2.15
N VAL A 356 -14.12 -20.70 2.33
CA VAL A 356 -12.71 -20.45 2.71
C VAL A 356 -11.98 -19.49 1.76
N ALA A 357 -12.44 -19.38 0.51
CA ALA A 357 -11.78 -18.63 -0.55
C ALA A 357 -11.85 -17.10 -0.38
N ASP A 358 -12.87 -16.56 0.30
CA ASP A 358 -13.17 -15.11 0.30
C ASP A 358 -12.98 -14.42 1.66
N HIS A 359 -12.69 -15.17 2.72
CA HIS A 359 -12.61 -14.63 4.09
C HIS A 359 -11.17 -14.69 4.65
N PRO A 360 -10.67 -13.61 5.29
CA PRO A 360 -9.40 -13.66 6.03
C PRO A 360 -9.42 -14.82 7.02
N PHE A 361 -8.26 -15.46 7.20
CA PHE A 361 -8.09 -16.56 8.16
C PHE A 361 -9.08 -17.72 7.97
N SER A 362 -9.50 -17.99 6.73
CA SER A 362 -10.43 -19.07 6.37
C SER A 362 -11.77 -19.00 7.13
N GLY A 363 -12.23 -17.79 7.45
CA GLY A 363 -13.44 -17.56 8.24
C GLY A 363 -13.28 -17.84 9.75
N SER A 364 -12.14 -18.35 10.20
CA SER A 364 -11.87 -18.52 11.62
C SER A 364 -11.28 -17.23 12.22
N PRO A 365 -11.59 -16.89 13.48
CA PRO A 365 -11.05 -15.69 14.09
C PRO A 365 -9.56 -15.90 14.43
N PRO A 366 -8.66 -14.95 14.10
CA PRO A 366 -7.23 -15.07 14.43
C PRO A 366 -7.00 -15.01 15.95
N PRO A 367 -5.89 -15.55 16.47
CA PRO A 367 -5.58 -15.51 17.90
C PRO A 367 -5.43 -14.07 18.41
N LEU A 368 -5.89 -13.84 19.65
CA LEU A 368 -5.77 -12.53 20.29
C LEU A 368 -4.37 -12.30 20.86
N GLY A 369 -3.86 -11.08 20.73
CA GLY A 369 -2.60 -10.65 21.38
C GLY A 369 -1.32 -11.12 20.69
N THR A 370 -1.44 -11.82 19.57
CA THR A 370 -0.31 -12.27 18.74
C THR A 370 -0.61 -12.03 17.27
N SER A 371 0.45 -11.94 16.46
CA SER A 371 0.35 -11.86 15.01
C SER A 371 1.61 -12.41 14.35
N ALA A 372 1.55 -12.76 13.06
CA ALA A 372 2.74 -13.03 12.28
C ALA A 372 3.06 -11.85 11.35
N PRO A 373 4.34 -11.61 10.99
CA PRO A 373 4.71 -10.60 10.00
C PRO A 373 4.00 -10.75 8.65
N ALA A 374 3.64 -11.98 8.27
CA ALA A 374 2.90 -12.28 7.04
C ALA A 374 1.48 -11.67 7.04
N ASP A 375 0.85 -11.58 8.21
CA ASP A 375 -0.51 -11.04 8.38
C ASP A 375 -0.51 -9.51 8.54
N ARG A 376 0.67 -8.89 8.59
CA ARG A 376 0.88 -7.46 8.91
C ARG A 376 1.08 -6.58 7.68
N HIS A 377 0.80 -7.09 6.48
CA HIS A 377 0.72 -6.33 5.23
C HIS A 377 1.95 -5.43 4.97
N SER A 378 1.78 -4.10 5.04
CA SER A 378 2.82 -3.11 4.76
C SER A 378 3.76 -2.85 5.94
N ASP A 379 3.40 -3.29 7.15
CA ASP A 379 4.15 -3.02 8.39
C ASP A 379 5.58 -3.58 8.40
N PRO A 380 5.89 -4.79 7.85
CA PRO A 380 7.27 -5.25 7.74
C PRO A 380 8.16 -4.30 6.94
N LEU A 381 7.66 -3.70 5.85
CA LEU A 381 8.42 -2.71 5.10
C LEU A 381 8.63 -1.44 5.94
N ARG A 382 7.60 -0.96 6.64
CA ARG A 382 7.69 0.23 7.52
C ARG A 382 8.77 0.05 8.59
N ALA A 383 8.80 -1.13 9.21
CA ALA A 383 9.81 -1.50 10.20
C ALA A 383 11.22 -1.49 9.61
N VAL A 384 11.42 -2.10 8.43
CA VAL A 384 12.73 -2.13 7.75
C VAL A 384 13.20 -0.72 7.38
N LEU A 385 12.34 0.09 6.76
CA LEU A 385 12.69 1.46 6.36
C LEU A 385 13.06 2.34 7.55
N LEU A 386 12.30 2.25 8.65
CA LEU A 386 12.62 2.99 9.86
C LEU A 386 13.96 2.54 10.47
N THR A 387 14.20 1.22 10.55
CA THR A 387 15.45 0.68 11.08
C THR A 387 16.65 1.15 10.26
N LEU A 388 16.55 1.12 8.93
CA LEU A 388 17.59 1.61 8.03
C LEU A 388 17.83 3.12 8.22
N ALA A 389 16.76 3.91 8.36
CA ALA A 389 16.89 5.36 8.54
C ALA A 389 17.54 5.75 9.86
N LEU A 390 17.26 4.99 10.92
CA LEU A 390 17.90 5.17 12.22
C LEU A 390 19.40 4.80 12.18
N ALA A 391 19.77 3.76 11.42
CA ALA A 391 21.18 3.43 11.19
C ALA A 391 21.88 4.48 10.31
N GLU A 392 21.19 4.98 9.27
CA GLU A 392 21.67 6.06 8.40
C GLU A 392 21.94 7.34 9.21
N LEU A 393 21.05 7.70 10.15
CA LEU A 393 21.23 8.85 11.03
C LEU A 393 22.57 8.79 11.77
N VAL A 394 23.00 7.60 12.22
CA VAL A 394 24.31 7.42 12.86
C VAL A 394 25.45 7.69 11.88
N LEU A 395 25.36 7.19 10.64
CA LEU A 395 26.34 7.46 9.60
C LEU A 395 26.43 8.96 9.28
N VAL A 396 25.28 9.61 9.11
CA VAL A 396 25.13 11.03 8.81
C VAL A 396 25.77 11.89 9.90
N VAL A 397 25.40 11.67 11.17
CA VAL A 397 25.95 12.43 12.31
C VAL A 397 27.46 12.23 12.43
N SER A 398 27.93 10.99 12.25
CA SER A 398 29.36 10.66 12.31
C SER A 398 30.15 11.32 11.18
N GLY A 399 29.63 11.24 9.95
CA GLY A 399 30.23 11.82 8.75
C GLY A 399 30.25 13.35 8.76
N ALA A 400 29.15 13.99 9.18
CA ALA A 400 29.08 15.44 9.33
C ALA A 400 30.11 15.95 10.36
N ARG A 401 30.24 15.26 11.50
CA ARG A 401 31.20 15.63 12.54
C ARG A 401 32.66 15.42 12.10
N ALA A 402 32.94 14.31 11.44
CA ALA A 402 34.26 14.05 10.87
C ALA A 402 34.62 15.07 9.77
N GLY A 403 33.66 15.46 8.93
CA GLY A 403 33.82 16.50 7.92
C GLY A 403 34.22 17.86 8.50
N GLN A 404 33.57 18.27 9.61
CA GLN A 404 33.93 19.50 10.32
C GLN A 404 35.37 19.48 10.86
N ALA A 405 35.86 18.33 11.32
CA ALA A 405 37.22 18.20 11.86
C ALA A 405 38.33 18.34 10.79
N VAL A 406 38.02 18.03 9.53
CA VAL A 406 39.01 17.95 8.43
C VAL A 406 39.08 19.23 7.59
N GLY A 407 38.21 20.21 7.86
CA GLY A 407 38.18 21.49 7.14
C GLY A 407 37.43 21.44 5.80
N ASN A 408 36.69 20.37 5.53
CA ASN A 408 35.64 20.40 4.51
C ASN A 408 34.55 21.30 5.10
N GLY A 409 34.46 22.56 4.63
CA GLY A 409 33.56 23.58 5.17
C GLY A 409 32.10 23.13 5.33
N VAL A 410 31.27 24.00 5.90
CA VAL A 410 29.88 23.77 6.35
C VAL A 410 29.00 23.00 5.34
N TRP A 411 29.35 22.99 4.05
CA TRP A 411 28.67 22.31 2.96
C TRP A 411 28.34 20.82 3.16
N LEU A 412 29.29 19.96 3.55
CA LEU A 412 28.99 18.52 3.71
C LEU A 412 28.00 18.25 4.86
N PRO A 413 28.20 18.82 6.07
CA PRO A 413 27.19 18.81 7.12
C PRO A 413 25.83 19.37 6.68
N SER A 414 25.81 20.47 5.90
CA SER A 414 24.57 21.06 5.38
C SER A 414 23.84 20.15 4.40
N LEU A 415 24.56 19.48 3.48
CA LEU A 415 23.97 18.54 2.54
C LEU A 415 23.38 17.33 3.26
N LEU A 416 24.13 16.77 4.21
CA LEU A 416 23.68 15.65 5.03
C LEU A 416 22.46 16.01 5.89
N ALA A 417 22.45 17.22 6.49
CA ALA A 417 21.29 17.73 7.22
C ALA A 417 20.07 17.92 6.31
N ALA A 418 20.27 18.43 5.09
CA ALA A 418 19.19 18.58 4.10
C ALA A 418 18.60 17.21 3.71
N VAL A 419 19.44 16.19 3.52
CA VAL A 419 18.98 14.80 3.29
C VAL A 419 18.12 14.31 4.45
N THR A 420 18.58 14.45 5.69
CA THR A 420 17.79 14.03 6.88
C THR A 420 16.47 14.79 6.99
N VAL A 421 16.46 16.11 6.73
CA VAL A 421 15.25 16.94 6.74
C VAL A 421 14.23 16.50 5.69
N VAL A 422 14.67 15.92 4.57
CA VAL A 422 13.77 15.35 3.55
C VAL A 422 13.35 13.92 3.89
N THR A 423 14.24 13.09 4.43
CA THR A 423 13.93 11.69 4.79
C THR A 423 12.86 11.59 5.89
N VAL A 424 12.91 12.45 6.91
CA VAL A 424 11.95 12.43 8.04
C VAL A 424 10.48 12.60 7.61
N PRO A 425 10.08 13.63 6.84
CA PRO A 425 8.69 13.77 6.40
C PRO A 425 8.25 12.67 5.44
N LEU A 426 9.16 12.10 4.63
CA LEU A 426 8.85 10.93 3.82
C LEU A 426 8.56 9.71 4.70
N LEU A 427 9.38 9.43 5.71
CA LEU A 427 9.09 8.36 6.68
C LEU A 427 7.78 8.62 7.42
N ALA A 428 7.51 9.86 7.83
CA ALA A 428 6.24 10.22 8.46
C ALA A 428 5.06 9.92 7.53
N ALA A 429 5.14 10.27 6.25
CA ALA A 429 4.12 9.92 5.26
C ALA A 429 3.94 8.39 5.13
N VAL A 430 5.03 7.62 5.13
CA VAL A 430 4.99 6.15 5.08
C VAL A 430 4.30 5.53 6.31
N TRP A 431 4.43 6.15 7.47
CA TRP A 431 3.90 5.65 8.74
C TRP A 431 2.47 6.12 9.04
N LEU A 432 2.10 7.31 8.60
CA LEU A 432 0.82 7.95 8.91
C LEU A 432 -0.24 7.70 7.85
N SER A 433 0.14 7.22 6.68
CA SER A 433 -0.75 7.17 5.52
C SER A 433 -0.55 5.85 4.78
N ASP A 434 -1.64 5.28 4.24
CA ASP A 434 -1.58 4.10 3.36
C ASP A 434 -1.59 4.55 1.87
N ASP A 435 -1.27 5.83 1.63
CA ASP A 435 -1.65 6.58 0.45
C ASP A 435 -0.70 6.57 -0.75
N LEU A 436 -1.12 7.24 -1.82
CA LEU A 436 -0.30 7.55 -2.99
C LEU A 436 1.00 8.28 -2.63
N PRO A 437 0.99 9.31 -1.77
CA PRO A 437 2.23 9.87 -1.22
C PRO A 437 3.10 8.84 -0.49
N THR A 438 2.57 7.76 0.09
CA THR A 438 3.37 6.70 0.72
C THR A 438 4.30 5.99 -0.25
N VAL A 439 3.93 5.78 -1.51
CA VAL A 439 4.84 5.13 -2.48
C VAL A 439 5.95 6.04 -2.94
N ALA A 440 5.61 7.28 -3.29
CA ALA A 440 6.63 8.28 -3.60
C ALA A 440 7.56 8.49 -2.41
N ALA A 441 7.02 8.45 -1.20
CA ALA A 441 7.78 8.49 0.04
C ALA A 441 8.62 7.25 0.28
N VAL A 442 8.14 6.03 0.03
CA VAL A 442 8.94 4.79 0.09
C VAL A 442 10.08 4.85 -0.90
N PHE A 443 9.82 5.21 -2.16
CA PHE A 443 10.86 5.31 -3.19
C PHE A 443 11.87 6.40 -2.84
N GLY A 444 11.40 7.57 -2.42
CA GLY A 444 12.25 8.64 -1.91
C GLY A 444 13.10 8.20 -0.73
N CYS A 445 12.51 7.49 0.25
CA CYS A 445 13.23 6.89 1.36
C CYS A 445 14.30 5.92 0.86
N VAL A 446 13.98 4.98 -0.03
CA VAL A 446 14.96 4.02 -0.56
C VAL A 446 16.12 4.72 -1.27
N VAL A 447 15.83 5.71 -2.12
CA VAL A 447 16.88 6.47 -2.82
C VAL A 447 17.78 7.21 -1.84
N LEU A 448 17.20 7.89 -0.84
CA LEU A 448 17.96 8.62 0.18
C LEU A 448 18.75 7.67 1.09
N LEU A 449 18.13 6.58 1.55
CA LEU A 449 18.74 5.54 2.38
C LEU A 449 19.90 4.83 1.69
N LEU A 450 19.83 4.66 0.37
CA LEU A 450 20.94 4.10 -0.40
C LEU A 450 22.03 5.15 -0.69
N GLY A 451 21.68 6.41 -0.95
CA GLY A 451 22.62 7.45 -1.35
C GLY A 451 23.36 8.13 -0.20
N ALA A 452 22.71 8.33 0.94
CA ALA A 452 23.28 9.03 2.09
C ALA A 452 24.47 8.31 2.75
N PRO A 453 24.51 6.97 2.85
CA PRO A 453 25.71 6.26 3.31
C PRO A 453 26.92 6.53 2.42
N PHE A 454 26.75 6.63 1.09
CA PHE A 454 27.86 6.99 0.20
C PHE A 454 28.35 8.39 0.53
N LEU A 455 27.45 9.38 0.64
CA LEU A 455 27.81 10.76 0.98
C LEU A 455 28.48 10.89 2.35
N ALA A 456 27.99 10.17 3.36
CA ALA A 456 28.56 10.17 4.71
C ALA A 456 29.97 9.56 4.74
N LEU A 457 30.27 8.64 3.80
CA LEU A 457 31.57 7.98 3.68
C LEU A 457 32.49 8.63 2.63
N VAL A 458 32.01 9.56 1.78
CA VAL A 458 32.81 10.31 0.77
C VAL A 458 34.15 10.81 1.32
N PRO A 459 34.24 11.35 2.55
CA PRO A 459 35.52 11.85 3.05
C PRO A 459 36.64 10.78 3.14
N ASN A 460 36.30 9.50 3.34
CA ASN A 460 37.26 8.38 3.29
C ASN A 460 37.85 8.13 1.90
N TRP A 461 37.06 8.42 0.85
CA TRP A 461 37.44 8.11 -0.53
C TRP A 461 38.37 9.18 -1.11
N VAL A 462 38.29 10.40 -0.61
CA VAL A 462 39.01 11.57 -1.14
C VAL A 462 40.30 11.84 -0.35
N ARG A 463 40.33 11.51 0.95
CA ARG A 463 41.54 11.61 1.78
C ARG A 463 41.73 10.27 2.47
N HIS A 464 42.93 9.70 2.45
CA HIS A 464 43.23 8.36 2.99
C HIS A 464 43.02 8.31 4.52
N TRP A 465 41.76 8.16 4.97
CA TRP A 465 41.39 8.11 6.37
C TRP A 465 41.76 6.76 6.99
N SER A 466 41.88 6.72 8.33
CA SER A 466 42.21 5.47 9.02
C SER A 466 41.06 4.46 8.88
N GLY A 467 41.36 3.23 8.42
CA GLY A 467 40.35 2.16 8.32
C GLY A 467 39.65 1.84 9.64
N ARG A 468 40.23 2.26 10.78
CA ARG A 468 39.64 2.17 12.12
C ARG A 468 38.39 3.04 12.29
N TRP A 469 38.40 4.27 11.77
CA TRP A 469 37.22 5.14 11.84
C TRP A 469 36.02 4.52 11.12
N THR A 470 36.26 4.05 9.89
CA THR A 470 35.23 3.39 9.07
C THR A 470 34.67 2.17 9.77
N ALA A 471 35.53 1.34 10.37
CA ALA A 471 35.11 0.17 11.11
C ALA A 471 34.24 0.53 12.33
N GLU A 472 34.63 1.54 13.12
CA GLU A 472 33.84 1.97 14.28
C GLU A 472 32.48 2.57 13.89
N VAL A 473 32.42 3.36 12.83
CA VAL A 473 31.16 3.96 12.35
C VAL A 473 30.22 2.91 11.75
N LEU A 474 30.75 1.96 10.97
CA LEU A 474 29.96 0.83 10.46
C LEU A 474 29.47 -0.08 11.59
N LEU A 475 30.31 -0.32 12.61
CA LEU A 475 29.91 -1.07 13.80
C LEU A 475 28.79 -0.35 14.57
N ALA A 476 28.89 0.98 14.73
CA ALA A 476 27.86 1.79 15.38
C ALA A 476 26.52 1.77 14.61
N ALA A 477 26.57 1.84 13.27
CA ALA A 477 25.40 1.71 12.43
C ALA A 477 24.79 0.29 12.49
N ALA A 478 25.62 -0.75 12.44
CA ALA A 478 25.19 -2.14 12.56
C ALA A 478 24.56 -2.42 13.94
N LEU A 479 25.16 -1.91 15.02
CA LEU A 479 24.61 -1.99 16.37
C LEU A 479 23.24 -1.32 16.42
N THR A 480 23.09 -0.14 15.81
CA THR A 480 21.81 0.57 15.75
C THR A 480 20.75 -0.22 14.99
N LEU A 481 21.13 -0.83 13.86
CA LEU A 481 20.23 -1.66 13.07
C LEU A 481 19.69 -2.85 13.89
N VAL A 482 20.54 -3.48 14.69
CA VAL A 482 20.12 -4.58 15.59
C VAL A 482 19.25 -4.05 16.73
N LEU A 483 19.71 -3.05 17.48
CA LEU A 483 19.01 -2.55 18.67
C LEU A 483 17.67 -1.90 18.34
N ALA A 484 17.59 -1.11 17.26
CA ALA A 484 16.36 -0.49 16.81
C ALA A 484 15.43 -1.48 16.08
N GLY A 485 16.00 -2.50 15.44
CA GLY A 485 15.23 -3.56 14.78
C GLY A 485 14.47 -4.45 15.77
N LEU A 486 15.05 -4.74 16.94
CA LEU A 486 14.42 -5.59 17.97
C LEU A 486 12.99 -5.17 18.38
N PRO A 487 12.73 -3.93 18.83
CA PRO A 487 11.37 -3.51 19.20
C PRO A 487 10.42 -3.47 18.01
N LEU A 488 10.90 -3.20 16.79
CA LEU A 488 10.08 -3.18 15.58
C LEU A 488 9.70 -4.59 15.12
N VAL A 489 10.63 -5.55 15.18
CA VAL A 489 10.35 -6.96 14.94
C VAL A 489 9.39 -7.48 16.00
N GLY A 490 9.62 -7.17 17.28
CA GLY A 490 8.69 -7.52 18.35
C GLY A 490 7.28 -7.00 18.07
N TRP A 491 7.14 -5.74 17.64
CA TRP A 491 5.86 -5.15 17.28
C TRP A 491 5.12 -5.90 16.15
N LEU A 492 5.84 -6.42 15.15
CA LEU A 492 5.26 -7.27 14.11
C LEU A 492 4.68 -8.58 14.67
N TYR A 493 5.19 -9.05 15.80
CA TYR A 493 4.65 -10.18 16.56
C TYR A 493 3.62 -9.79 17.63
N GLY A 494 3.30 -8.49 17.74
CA GLY A 494 2.35 -7.95 18.71
C GLY A 494 2.97 -7.41 20.01
N ARG A 495 4.30 -7.27 20.10
CA ARG A 495 5.00 -6.84 21.32
C ARG A 495 6.08 -5.79 21.05
N PRO A 496 5.84 -4.50 21.30
CA PRO A 496 4.63 -3.93 21.93
C PRO A 496 3.42 -3.97 20.99
N ALA A 497 2.21 -3.82 21.52
CA ALA A 497 0.99 -3.78 20.72
C ALA A 497 0.88 -2.51 19.88
N TYR A 498 1.29 -1.37 20.45
CA TYR A 498 1.18 -0.06 19.82
C TYR A 498 2.41 0.28 18.99
N ALA A 499 2.16 0.72 17.76
CA ALA A 499 3.19 1.19 16.83
C ALA A 499 4.01 2.35 17.42
N SER A 500 3.36 3.30 18.10
CA SER A 500 4.02 4.43 18.75
C SER A 500 5.05 4.00 19.79
N THR A 501 4.73 3.00 20.60
CA THR A 501 5.67 2.42 21.57
C THR A 501 6.86 1.77 20.88
N ALA A 502 6.64 1.01 19.81
CA ALA A 502 7.70 0.37 19.04
C ALA A 502 8.67 1.40 18.43
N VAL A 503 8.12 2.46 17.83
CA VAL A 503 8.90 3.57 17.25
C VAL A 503 9.69 4.33 18.32
N ALA A 504 9.09 4.60 19.48
CA ALA A 504 9.78 5.26 20.58
C ALA A 504 10.95 4.42 21.13
N LEU A 505 10.74 3.12 21.31
CA LEU A 505 11.80 2.19 21.72
C LEU A 505 12.92 2.10 20.67
N ALA A 506 12.56 2.04 19.37
CA ALA A 506 13.53 2.02 18.28
C ALA A 506 14.35 3.33 18.24
N ALA A 507 13.72 4.48 18.44
CA ALA A 507 14.39 5.77 18.52
C ALA A 507 15.36 5.84 19.71
N LEU A 508 14.94 5.41 20.90
CA LEU A 508 15.81 5.34 22.09
C LEU A 508 17.00 4.38 21.88
N ALA A 509 16.78 3.27 21.17
CA ALA A 509 17.80 2.29 20.84
C ALA A 509 18.90 2.82 19.89
N THR A 510 18.71 4.00 19.28
CA THR A 510 19.76 4.65 18.46
C THR A 510 20.84 5.35 19.28
N VAL A 511 20.57 5.68 20.55
CA VAL A 511 21.47 6.47 21.39
C VAL A 511 22.86 5.83 21.52
N PRO A 512 23.02 4.51 21.77
CA PRO A 512 24.35 3.89 21.83
C PRO A 512 25.14 4.02 20.52
N GLY A 513 24.48 3.84 19.38
CA GLY A 513 25.10 4.01 18.07
C GLY A 513 25.53 5.45 17.81
N LEU A 514 24.69 6.42 18.15
CA LEU A 514 25.03 7.83 18.07
C LEU A 514 26.24 8.18 18.97
N MET A 515 26.29 7.65 20.19
CA MET A 515 27.42 7.87 21.10
C MET A 515 28.73 7.28 20.55
N LEU A 516 28.68 6.06 19.99
CA LEU A 516 29.84 5.42 19.35
C LEU A 516 30.31 6.18 18.11
N GLY A 517 29.39 6.52 17.21
CA GLY A 517 29.69 7.30 16.01
C GLY A 517 30.24 8.69 16.34
N TRP A 518 29.68 9.35 17.35
CA TRP A 518 30.15 10.64 17.84
C TRP A 518 31.56 10.56 18.45
N ARG A 519 31.89 9.48 19.16
CA ARG A 519 33.24 9.19 19.68
C ARG A 519 34.23 8.90 18.56
N ALA A 520 33.82 8.13 17.55
CA ALA A 520 34.66 7.72 16.43
C ALA A 520 35.25 8.94 15.70
N ALA A 521 34.54 10.07 15.63
CA ALA A 521 35.05 11.30 15.03
C ALA A 521 36.40 11.79 15.61
N ARG A 522 36.79 11.37 16.82
CA ARG A 522 38.12 11.68 17.41
C ARG A 522 39.28 10.97 16.69
N LEU A 523 38.99 9.90 15.94
CA LEU A 523 39.98 9.16 15.16
C LEU A 523 40.36 9.86 13.85
N VAL A 524 39.70 10.98 13.54
CA VAL A 524 39.95 11.79 12.36
C VAL A 524 40.86 12.96 12.77
N GLY A 525 42.13 12.90 12.38
CA GLY A 525 43.11 13.94 12.70
C GLY A 525 42.93 15.21 11.83
N PRO A 526 43.33 16.39 12.33
CA PRO A 526 43.37 17.59 11.51
C PRO A 526 44.33 17.39 10.33
N SER A 527 43.95 17.89 9.15
CA SER A 527 44.78 17.80 7.95
C SER A 527 46.12 18.47 8.22
N ALA A 528 47.22 17.71 8.17
CA ALA A 528 48.54 18.31 8.11
C ALA A 528 48.61 19.14 6.81
N PRO A 529 49.05 20.41 6.85
CA PRO A 529 49.29 21.15 5.63
C PRO A 529 50.28 20.36 4.77
N THR A 530 49.97 20.20 3.48
CA THR A 530 50.92 19.67 2.50
C THR A 530 52.23 20.45 2.67
N PRO A 531 53.37 19.79 2.96
CA PRO A 531 54.64 20.50 2.97
C PRO A 531 54.81 21.17 1.60
N ASP A 532 55.06 22.48 1.61
CA ASP A 532 55.38 23.20 0.39
C ASP A 532 56.46 22.41 -0.37
N PRO A 533 56.31 22.21 -1.69
CA PRO A 533 57.39 21.63 -2.47
C PRO A 533 58.64 22.46 -2.18
N PRO A 534 59.82 21.84 -1.96
CA PRO A 534 61.02 22.58 -1.69
C PRO A 534 61.23 23.56 -2.85
N TYR A 535 61.01 24.85 -2.59
CA TYR A 535 61.45 25.89 -3.50
C TYR A 535 62.95 25.65 -3.68
N PRO A 536 63.46 25.52 -4.93
CA PRO A 536 64.89 25.49 -5.12
C PRO A 536 65.48 26.75 -4.47
N PRO A 537 66.53 26.64 -3.65
CA PRO A 537 67.15 27.80 -3.01
C PRO A 537 67.47 28.82 -4.09
N GLY A 538 67.09 30.06 -3.82
CA GLY A 538 66.97 31.13 -4.80
C GLY A 538 68.11 31.19 -5.81
N LEU A 539 67.75 31.34 -7.08
CA LEU A 539 68.60 32.00 -8.05
C LEU A 539 68.94 33.37 -7.46
N ALA A 540 70.20 33.50 -7.03
CA ALA A 540 70.77 34.79 -6.68
C ALA A 540 70.46 35.74 -7.82
N ILE A 541 69.70 36.80 -7.51
CA ILE A 541 69.53 37.94 -8.39
C ILE A 541 70.95 38.49 -8.59
N GLY A 542 71.52 38.21 -9.76
CA GLY A 542 72.77 38.84 -10.18
C GLY A 542 72.61 40.36 -10.15
N PRO A 543 73.70 41.13 -9.99
CA PRO A 543 73.62 42.59 -9.93
C PRO A 543 72.88 43.12 -11.17
N PRO A 544 72.07 44.18 -11.04
CA PRO A 544 71.27 44.70 -12.14
C PRO A 544 72.16 45.00 -13.34
N ALA A 545 71.75 44.53 -14.51
CA ALA A 545 72.41 44.81 -15.77
C ALA A 545 72.51 46.34 -15.98
N PRO A 546 73.63 46.86 -16.50
CA PRO A 546 73.75 48.28 -16.82
C PRO A 546 72.67 48.67 -17.84
N THR A 547 72.03 49.80 -17.60
CA THR A 547 71.05 50.44 -18.48
C THR A 547 71.60 50.56 -19.91
N PRO A 548 70.87 50.14 -20.95
CA PRO A 548 71.33 50.26 -22.33
C PRO A 548 71.40 51.73 -22.75
N ASP A 549 72.53 52.08 -23.37
CA ASP A 549 72.84 53.37 -23.97
C ASP A 549 71.85 53.69 -25.12
N PRO A 550 71.20 54.88 -25.15
CA PRO A 550 70.19 55.23 -26.16
C PRO A 550 70.75 55.52 -27.56
N SER A 551 72.02 55.22 -27.84
CA SER A 551 72.72 55.65 -29.07
C SER A 551 72.77 54.63 -30.23
N TYR A 552 72.05 53.50 -30.18
CA TYR A 552 72.00 52.55 -31.31
C TYR A 552 70.63 52.49 -32.03
N PRO A 553 70.59 52.62 -33.38
CA PRO A 553 69.34 52.61 -34.13
C PRO A 553 68.76 51.19 -34.24
N VAL A 554 67.46 51.09 -33.95
CA VAL A 554 66.62 49.89 -34.09
C VAL A 554 66.64 49.40 -35.55
N ARG A 555 67.12 48.17 -35.79
CA ARG A 555 66.92 47.49 -37.08
C ARG A 555 65.51 46.89 -37.15
N PRO A 556 64.80 47.01 -38.29
CA PRO A 556 63.46 46.45 -38.45
C PRO A 556 63.48 44.93 -38.55
N ALA A 557 62.43 44.31 -37.99
CA ALA A 557 62.20 42.87 -37.95
C ALA A 557 61.95 42.29 -39.36
N VAL A 558 62.58 41.15 -39.65
CA VAL A 558 62.33 40.32 -40.83
C VAL A 558 61.27 39.25 -40.46
N PRO A 559 60.23 39.03 -41.27
CA PRO A 559 59.25 37.97 -41.04
C PRO A 559 59.56 36.71 -41.87
N GLU A 560 59.56 35.53 -41.23
CA GLU A 560 59.42 34.20 -41.89
C GLU A 560 58.43 33.39 -41.03
N GLU A 561 57.17 33.23 -41.44
CA GLU A 561 56.58 32.27 -42.40
C GLU A 561 56.33 30.88 -41.78
N PRO A 562 55.10 30.30 -41.88
CA PRO A 562 54.69 29.14 -41.09
C PRO A 562 55.02 27.81 -41.79
N ALA A 563 55.63 26.88 -41.05
CA ALA A 563 55.79 25.50 -41.49
C ALA A 563 54.46 24.72 -41.37
N ARG A 564 54.17 23.94 -42.42
CA ARG A 564 53.02 23.06 -42.60
C ARG A 564 53.01 21.85 -41.67
#